data_AF-A0A7Y5KVE1-F1
#
_entry.id   AF-A0A7Y5KVE1-F1
#
_cell.length_a   1.000
_cell.length_b   1.000
_cell.length_c   1.000
_cell.angle_alpha   90.00
_cell.angle_beta   90.00
_cell.angle_gamma   90.00
#
_symmetry.space_group_name_H-M   'P 1'
#
loop_
_entity.id
_entity.type
_entity.pdbx_description
1 polymer ?
#
loop_
_entity_poly.entity_id
_entity_poly.type
_entity_poly.pdbx_seq_one_letter_code
_entity_poly.pdbx_strand_id
1 'polypeptide(L)'
;MLSGSFAWGRGATILLPLLIAGCFLDAVGEDPGGGSSSGGQPANGGGGAQATSTGGMGGGTSDGGDATGAGTQGGGGSTSSSGGSGGEGGQGPTCGDGIVDQGEACDAGPAGSTGCVACAEVKPWKCSGAPSVCSATFVSPVGGTGGLITEEGYTGAFSSMDAYGVTIAQPPANSRLTKITSTVAIDHSNGCDLVIKVAPTNGPPTTYATLVSRAGINEQSDDDGEGAPCFDLGSTHVIVFDDSAPTSSEDMDNGVNSTQTVCGAAPECSFQSSPGSTTGVTLTTLKETLAAQGISETNWTFYIKDANNWGGGPDFGTLVSANVALSYQSPP
;
A
#
# COMPACT_ATOMS: atom_id res chain seq x y z
N MET A 1 -32.20 22.04 -51.25
CA MET A 1 -31.34 21.35 -52.24
C MET A 1 -29.95 21.95 -52.15
N LEU A 2 -29.00 21.24 -51.55
CA LEU A 2 -27.54 21.37 -51.74
C LEU A 2 -26.93 20.25 -50.88
N SER A 3 -26.59 19.15 -51.55
CA SER A 3 -25.94 17.98 -50.97
C SER A 3 -24.44 18.15 -51.16
N GLY A 4 -23.67 18.16 -50.07
CA GLY A 4 -22.21 18.18 -50.09
C GLY A 4 -21.68 16.84 -49.60
N SER A 5 -21.21 16.01 -50.54
CA SER A 5 -20.51 14.76 -50.25
C SER A 5 -19.03 15.04 -49.96
N PHE A 6 -18.57 14.64 -48.78
CA PHE A 6 -17.15 14.69 -48.41
C PHE A 6 -16.55 13.28 -48.58
N ALA A 7 -15.66 13.12 -49.56
CA ALA A 7 -14.92 11.90 -49.83
C ALA A 7 -13.56 11.96 -49.11
N TRP A 8 -13.27 11.01 -48.22
CA TRP A 8 -11.92 10.79 -47.71
C TRP A 8 -11.21 9.74 -48.57
N GLY A 9 -10.12 10.19 -49.19
CA GLY A 9 -9.26 9.40 -50.07
C GLY A 9 -8.42 8.38 -49.29
N ARG A 10 -8.23 7.24 -49.94
CA ARG A 10 -7.24 6.23 -49.59
C ARG A 10 -5.83 6.73 -49.95
N GLY A 11 -4.86 6.47 -49.09
CA GLY A 11 -3.46 6.33 -49.51
C GLY A 11 -2.42 6.85 -48.51
N ALA A 12 -1.70 5.93 -47.87
CA ALA A 12 -0.23 5.88 -47.87
C ALA A 12 0.24 4.77 -46.90
N THR A 13 0.41 3.56 -47.42
CA THR A 13 1.19 2.52 -46.74
C THR A 13 2.66 2.88 -46.95
N ILE A 14 3.30 3.42 -45.91
CA ILE A 14 4.75 3.63 -45.87
C ILE A 14 5.38 2.30 -45.44
N LEU A 15 5.93 1.58 -46.41
CA LEU A 15 6.85 0.44 -46.20
C LEU A 15 8.21 1.01 -45.81
N LEU A 16 8.55 0.91 -44.51
CA LEU A 16 9.91 1.13 -44.02
C LEU A 16 10.72 -0.16 -44.24
N PRO A 17 11.90 -0.12 -44.88
CA PRO A 17 12.79 -1.27 -44.93
C PRO A 17 13.50 -1.41 -43.58
N LEU A 18 13.14 -2.46 -42.83
CA LEU A 18 13.87 -2.90 -41.65
C LEU A 18 15.16 -3.60 -42.12
N LEU A 19 16.27 -2.89 -42.03
CA LEU A 19 17.61 -3.40 -42.32
C LEU A 19 18.50 -3.12 -41.12
N ILE A 20 18.44 -4.03 -40.14
CA ILE A 20 19.49 -4.20 -39.12
C ILE A 20 19.86 -5.68 -39.12
N ALA A 21 20.85 -5.99 -39.95
CA ALA A 21 21.73 -7.12 -39.74
C ALA A 21 22.80 -6.67 -38.74
N GLY A 22 22.95 -7.40 -37.64
CA GLY A 22 23.95 -7.10 -36.62
C GLY A 22 23.97 -8.12 -35.49
N CYS A 23 24.67 -9.22 -35.73
CA CYS A 23 25.35 -10.10 -34.76
C CYS A 23 24.59 -10.51 -33.49
N PHE A 24 23.96 -11.68 -33.53
CA PHE A 24 23.86 -12.52 -32.34
C PHE A 24 25.25 -13.05 -32.03
N LEU A 25 25.87 -12.51 -30.97
CA LEU A 25 26.94 -13.21 -30.28
C LEU A 25 26.28 -14.18 -29.30
N ASP A 26 26.45 -15.46 -29.62
CA ASP A 26 26.28 -16.58 -28.72
C ASP A 26 27.31 -16.45 -27.59
N ALA A 27 26.85 -16.49 -26.34
CA ALA A 27 27.70 -16.68 -25.17
C ALA A 27 26.90 -17.45 -24.12
N VAL A 28 26.78 -18.74 -24.39
CA VAL A 28 26.69 -19.80 -23.39
C VAL A 28 27.84 -19.61 -22.40
N GLY A 29 27.51 -19.56 -21.11
CA GLY A 29 28.46 -19.43 -20.01
C GLY A 29 27.85 -19.95 -18.71
N GLU A 30 27.37 -21.18 -18.74
CA GLU A 30 27.28 -22.00 -17.53
C GLU A 30 28.72 -22.20 -17.03
N ASP A 31 29.02 -21.78 -15.80
CA ASP A 31 30.29 -22.05 -15.14
C ASP A 31 30.18 -23.40 -14.41
N PRO A 32 30.85 -24.47 -14.85
CA PRO A 32 30.86 -25.73 -14.14
C PRO A 32 32.05 -25.77 -13.17
N GLY A 33 31.74 -25.73 -11.88
CA GLY A 33 32.60 -26.35 -10.86
C GLY A 33 33.83 -25.55 -10.42
N GLY A 34 33.72 -24.95 -9.23
CA GLY A 34 34.85 -24.50 -8.44
C GLY A 34 34.64 -24.85 -6.97
N GLY A 35 34.84 -26.12 -6.62
CA GLY A 35 34.97 -26.51 -5.22
C GLY A 35 36.15 -25.79 -4.58
N SER A 36 35.93 -25.15 -3.44
CA SER A 36 37.01 -24.59 -2.63
C SER A 36 36.75 -24.85 -1.15
N SER A 37 37.39 -25.92 -0.69
CA SER A 37 37.97 -26.15 0.63
C SER A 37 37.33 -25.49 1.85
N SER A 38 36.82 -26.37 2.71
CA SER A 38 36.85 -26.27 4.17
C SER A 38 38.16 -25.67 4.70
N GLY A 39 38.15 -24.39 5.03
CA GLY A 39 39.16 -23.74 5.86
C GLY A 39 38.62 -23.60 7.27
N GLY A 40 38.97 -24.52 8.15
CA GLY A 40 38.68 -24.42 9.58
C GLY A 40 39.37 -23.20 10.17
N GLN A 41 38.61 -22.32 10.82
CA GLN A 41 39.17 -21.35 11.77
C GLN A 41 39.01 -21.86 13.21
N PRO A 42 40.05 -21.67 14.04
CA PRO A 42 40.14 -22.28 15.36
C PRO A 42 39.24 -21.59 16.38
N ALA A 43 38.75 -22.41 17.31
CA ALA A 43 38.18 -21.99 18.58
C ALA A 43 39.13 -21.01 19.27
N ASN A 44 38.66 -19.80 19.57
CA ASN A 44 39.29 -18.92 20.52
C ASN A 44 38.34 -18.70 21.69
N GLY A 45 38.59 -19.46 22.75
CA GLY A 45 37.98 -19.25 24.06
C GLY A 45 38.52 -17.97 24.69
N GLY A 46 37.63 -17.17 25.25
CA GLY A 46 37.98 -16.00 26.04
C GLY A 46 36.82 -15.67 26.97
N GLY A 47 36.87 -16.22 28.17
CA GLY A 47 35.94 -15.88 29.24
C GLY A 47 36.03 -14.41 29.61
N GLY A 48 34.88 -13.73 29.64
CA GLY A 48 34.71 -12.38 30.15
C GLY A 48 33.62 -12.40 31.21
N ALA A 49 33.97 -11.95 32.42
CA ALA A 49 33.22 -12.14 33.64
C ALA A 49 31.85 -11.46 33.66
N GLN A 50 30.93 -12.18 34.29
CA GLN A 50 29.63 -11.78 34.81
C GLN A 50 29.78 -10.61 35.79
N ALA A 51 29.18 -9.46 35.49
CA ALA A 51 29.00 -8.36 36.44
C ALA A 51 27.52 -8.26 36.81
N THR A 52 27.18 -8.89 37.92
CA THR A 52 26.00 -8.59 38.74
C THR A 52 26.03 -7.15 39.24
N SER A 53 25.01 -6.35 38.96
CA SER A 53 24.73 -5.11 39.68
C SER A 53 23.36 -5.19 40.36
N THR A 54 23.37 -5.73 41.57
CA THR A 54 22.34 -5.54 42.59
C THR A 54 22.54 -4.20 43.30
N GLY A 55 21.45 -3.44 43.46
CA GLY A 55 21.22 -2.60 44.64
C GLY A 55 21.45 -1.09 44.48
N GLY A 56 20.43 -0.31 44.86
CA GLY A 56 20.55 1.13 45.06
C GLY A 56 19.23 1.85 45.32
N MET A 57 18.65 1.65 46.50
CA MET A 57 17.57 2.51 47.03
C MET A 57 18.14 3.87 47.49
N GLY A 58 17.37 4.94 47.28
CA GLY A 58 17.53 6.27 47.89
C GLY A 58 16.72 7.28 47.08
N GLY A 59 15.64 7.91 47.56
CA GLY A 59 15.46 8.49 48.88
C GLY A 59 15.99 9.93 48.86
N GLY A 60 15.13 10.90 48.55
CA GLY A 60 15.51 12.32 48.47
C GLY A 60 14.31 13.22 48.21
N THR A 61 13.89 13.90 49.26
CA THR A 61 12.76 14.82 49.39
C THR A 61 13.01 16.22 48.81
N SER A 62 11.93 17.02 48.85
CA SER A 62 11.85 18.45 49.24
C SER A 62 11.93 19.53 48.15
N ASP A 63 10.85 20.33 48.16
CA ASP A 63 10.76 21.80 48.05
C ASP A 63 11.18 22.43 46.71
N GLY A 64 10.41 23.33 46.09
CA GLY A 64 9.54 24.39 46.59
C GLY A 64 9.91 25.64 45.80
N GLY A 65 8.95 26.38 45.25
CA GLY A 65 9.27 27.60 44.50
C GLY A 65 8.16 28.17 43.63
N ASP A 66 7.22 28.84 44.28
CA ASP A 66 6.39 29.93 43.75
C ASP A 66 7.24 31.00 43.04
N ALA A 67 6.73 31.57 41.94
CA ALA A 67 6.88 33.00 41.61
C ALA A 67 6.09 33.37 40.32
N THR A 68 4.89 33.91 40.55
CA THR A 68 4.42 35.21 40.03
C THR A 68 4.95 35.71 38.68
N GLY A 69 4.04 35.86 37.71
CA GLY A 69 4.24 36.68 36.51
C GLY A 69 2.90 37.29 36.04
N ALA A 70 2.57 38.44 36.60
CA ALA A 70 1.41 39.26 36.25
C ALA A 70 1.73 40.27 35.12
N GLY A 71 0.68 40.71 34.41
CA GLY A 71 0.67 41.84 33.46
C GLY A 71 0.64 41.37 32.00
N THR A 72 -0.25 41.80 31.11
CA THR A 72 -0.80 43.16 30.92
C THR A 72 -2.05 43.04 30.02
N GLN A 73 -3.25 43.37 30.51
CA GLN A 73 -4.08 44.51 30.08
C GLN A 73 -3.94 45.00 28.62
N GLY A 74 -5.08 45.04 27.91
CA GLY A 74 -5.50 46.26 27.20
C GLY A 74 -5.87 46.13 25.72
N GLY A 75 -7.16 46.36 25.41
CA GLY A 75 -7.67 46.71 24.07
C GLY A 75 -8.80 45.76 23.62
N GLY A 76 -10.09 46.09 23.61
CA GLY A 76 -10.73 47.40 23.53
C GLY A 76 -11.12 47.70 22.07
N GLY A 77 -12.37 47.41 21.70
CA GLY A 77 -13.00 47.79 20.42
C GLY A 77 -12.90 46.69 19.35
N SER A 78 -13.94 46.27 18.64
CA SER A 78 -15.26 46.87 18.42
C SER A 78 -16.27 45.75 18.18
N THR A 79 -17.33 45.72 18.99
CA THR A 79 -18.57 45.01 18.65
C THR A 79 -19.32 45.83 17.61
N SER A 80 -18.93 45.68 16.33
CA SER A 80 -19.76 46.10 15.20
C SER A 80 -20.85 45.06 14.98
N SER A 81 -21.82 45.05 15.90
CA SER A 81 -23.12 44.42 15.70
C SER A 81 -23.95 45.34 14.81
N SER A 82 -23.75 45.25 13.50
CA SER A 82 -24.74 45.68 12.53
C SER A 82 -25.94 44.74 12.63
N GLY A 83 -26.94 45.16 13.40
CA GLY A 83 -28.28 44.59 13.35
C GLY A 83 -28.85 44.77 11.95
N GLY A 84 -28.66 43.76 11.11
CA GLY A 84 -29.35 43.60 9.84
C GLY A 84 -30.75 43.09 10.12
N SER A 85 -31.73 43.92 9.81
CA SER A 85 -33.16 43.62 9.88
C SER A 85 -33.47 42.34 9.13
N GLY A 86 -34.26 41.46 9.75
CA GLY A 86 -34.72 40.21 9.17
C GLY A 86 -35.34 40.43 7.80
N GLY A 87 -34.61 40.02 6.76
CA GLY A 87 -35.14 39.81 5.43
C GLY A 87 -35.60 38.36 5.35
N GLU A 88 -36.91 38.16 5.28
CA GLU A 88 -37.58 36.89 4.94
C GLU A 88 -37.35 36.52 3.46
N GLY A 89 -36.10 36.59 3.02
CA GLY A 89 -35.65 36.24 1.68
C GLY A 89 -34.33 35.52 1.80
N GLY A 90 -34.30 34.42 2.55
CA GLY A 90 -33.16 33.51 2.59
C GLY A 90 -32.87 33.09 1.16
N GLN A 91 -31.84 33.68 0.56
CA GLN A 91 -31.28 33.15 -0.66
C GLN A 91 -30.96 31.69 -0.34
N GLY A 92 -31.48 30.78 -1.17
CA GLY A 92 -31.16 29.37 -1.01
C GLY A 92 -29.64 29.16 -1.00
N PRO A 93 -29.19 28.00 -0.50
CA PRO A 93 -27.77 27.64 -0.47
C PRO A 93 -27.07 28.01 -1.80
N THR A 94 -25.97 28.76 -1.71
CA THR A 94 -25.27 29.27 -2.89
C THR A 94 -24.05 28.44 -3.22
N CYS A 95 -24.26 27.50 -4.15
CA CYS A 95 -23.19 26.61 -4.54
C CYS A 95 -22.02 27.27 -5.25
N GLY A 96 -20.81 26.96 -4.78
CA GLY A 96 -19.54 27.40 -5.35
C GLY A 96 -19.01 28.70 -4.76
N ASP A 97 -19.51 29.15 -3.61
CA ASP A 97 -19.06 30.38 -2.96
C ASP A 97 -17.87 30.16 -1.99
N GLY A 98 -17.48 28.90 -1.78
CA GLY A 98 -16.42 28.49 -0.88
C GLY A 98 -16.90 28.12 0.52
N ILE A 99 -18.21 28.13 0.78
CA ILE A 99 -18.84 27.86 2.07
C ILE A 99 -19.88 26.76 1.87
N VAL A 100 -19.85 25.71 2.71
CA VAL A 100 -20.90 24.69 2.68
C VAL A 100 -22.10 25.18 3.49
N ASP A 101 -23.15 25.63 2.80
CA ASP A 101 -24.36 26.16 3.42
C ASP A 101 -25.27 25.05 3.99
N GLN A 102 -26.22 25.44 4.86
CA GLN A 102 -27.23 24.51 5.36
C GLN A 102 -28.08 23.97 4.19
N GLY A 103 -27.94 22.67 3.92
CA GLY A 103 -28.65 21.98 2.84
C GLY A 103 -27.74 21.59 1.66
N GLU A 104 -26.50 22.05 1.65
CA GLU A 104 -25.48 21.58 0.71
C GLU A 104 -24.77 20.35 1.27
N ALA A 105 -24.50 19.37 0.42
CA ALA A 105 -23.65 18.24 0.77
C ALA A 105 -22.17 18.56 0.55
N CYS A 106 -21.88 19.53 -0.30
CA CYS A 106 -20.54 19.97 -0.67
C CYS A 106 -20.63 21.37 -1.30
N ASP A 107 -19.54 22.12 -1.27
CA ASP A 107 -19.37 23.39 -1.98
C ASP A 107 -18.14 23.29 -2.90
N ALA A 108 -18.32 23.48 -4.20
CA ALA A 108 -17.24 23.25 -5.15
C ALA A 108 -16.20 24.39 -5.21
N GLY A 109 -16.41 25.47 -4.45
CA GLY A 109 -15.74 26.75 -4.65
C GLY A 109 -15.94 27.35 -6.05
N PRO A 110 -15.33 28.51 -6.32
CA PRO A 110 -15.49 29.21 -7.60
C PRO A 110 -14.80 28.48 -8.77
N ALA A 111 -13.87 27.57 -8.48
CA ALA A 111 -13.19 26.76 -9.49
C ALA A 111 -14.01 25.54 -9.95
N GLY A 112 -15.04 25.14 -9.19
CA GLY A 112 -15.74 23.88 -9.39
C GLY A 112 -14.94 22.68 -8.87
N SER A 113 -15.60 21.54 -8.69
CA SER A 113 -15.00 20.28 -8.24
C SER A 113 -15.76 19.12 -8.87
N THR A 114 -15.07 18.16 -9.50
CA THR A 114 -15.72 17.03 -10.20
C THR A 114 -16.55 16.12 -9.28
N GLY A 115 -16.36 16.20 -7.96
CA GLY A 115 -17.17 15.45 -6.99
C GLY A 115 -18.37 16.23 -6.44
N CYS A 116 -18.49 17.52 -6.75
CA CYS A 116 -19.55 18.37 -6.24
C CYS A 116 -20.27 19.09 -7.38
N VAL A 117 -21.51 18.66 -7.68
CA VAL A 117 -22.31 19.24 -8.77
C VAL A 117 -23.65 19.69 -8.20
N ALA A 118 -23.97 20.97 -8.39
CA ALA A 118 -25.18 21.59 -7.82
C ALA A 118 -25.33 21.34 -6.31
N CYS A 119 -24.20 21.39 -5.59
CA CYS A 119 -24.10 21.21 -4.15
C CYS A 119 -24.56 19.86 -3.62
N ALA A 120 -24.58 18.88 -4.51
CA ALA A 120 -24.71 17.47 -4.21
C ALA A 120 -23.41 16.74 -4.54
N GLU A 121 -23.02 15.82 -3.67
CA GLU A 121 -21.93 14.88 -3.96
C GLU A 121 -22.34 13.98 -5.13
N VAL A 122 -21.50 13.90 -6.15
CA VAL A 122 -21.68 12.95 -7.25
C VAL A 122 -20.98 11.65 -6.86
N LYS A 123 -21.72 10.55 -6.73
CA LYS A 123 -21.08 9.25 -6.46
C LYS A 123 -20.10 8.89 -7.59
N PRO A 124 -18.91 8.34 -7.28
CA PRO A 124 -18.47 7.80 -5.99
C PRO A 124 -17.64 8.77 -5.12
N TRP A 125 -17.73 10.07 -5.36
CA TRP A 125 -16.96 11.07 -4.63
C TRP A 125 -17.53 11.30 -3.21
N LYS A 126 -16.63 11.54 -2.26
CA LYS A 126 -16.93 12.11 -0.95
C LYS A 126 -16.18 13.42 -0.81
N CYS A 127 -16.87 14.45 -0.36
CA CYS A 127 -16.35 15.80 -0.29
C CYS A 127 -16.17 16.20 1.19
N SER A 128 -15.13 16.98 1.49
CA SER A 128 -14.88 17.47 2.85
C SER A 128 -14.28 18.87 2.84
N GLY A 129 -14.57 19.65 3.89
CA GLY A 129 -14.11 21.03 4.04
C GLY A 129 -14.95 22.06 3.26
N ALA A 130 -14.55 23.33 3.39
CA ALA A 130 -15.12 24.48 2.71
C ALA A 130 -13.97 25.41 2.24
N PRO A 131 -13.76 25.62 0.91
CA PRO A 131 -14.42 24.93 -0.20
C PRO A 131 -14.20 23.41 -0.12
N SER A 132 -15.18 22.63 -0.55
CA SER A 132 -15.11 21.18 -0.49
C SER A 132 -14.09 20.60 -1.46
N VAL A 133 -13.14 19.84 -0.92
CA VAL A 133 -12.22 19.01 -1.69
C VAL A 133 -12.81 17.61 -1.77
N CYS A 134 -13.11 17.16 -2.98
CA CYS A 134 -13.70 15.85 -3.23
C CYS A 134 -12.63 14.81 -3.51
N SER A 135 -12.74 13.67 -2.83
CA SER A 135 -11.89 12.48 -3.02
C SER A 135 -12.80 11.30 -3.33
N ALA A 136 -12.42 10.50 -4.32
CA ALA A 136 -13.12 9.26 -4.63
C ALA A 136 -12.23 8.09 -4.23
N THR A 137 -12.74 7.26 -3.34
CA THR A 137 -12.13 5.96 -3.02
C THR A 137 -12.81 4.91 -3.89
N PHE A 138 -12.05 4.35 -4.83
CA PHE A 138 -12.51 3.22 -5.63
C PHE A 138 -12.01 1.96 -4.97
N VAL A 139 -12.88 1.36 -4.17
CA VAL A 139 -12.70 -0.04 -3.77
C VAL A 139 -13.29 -0.86 -4.90
N SER A 140 -12.48 -1.66 -5.60
CA SER A 140 -13.04 -2.72 -6.42
C SER A 140 -13.38 -3.89 -5.49
N PRO A 141 -14.66 -4.25 -5.34
CA PRO A 141 -15.04 -5.49 -4.66
C PRO A 141 -14.90 -6.70 -5.60
N VAL A 142 -14.32 -6.55 -6.80
CA VAL A 142 -14.07 -7.67 -7.69
C VAL A 142 -12.85 -8.42 -7.17
N GLY A 143 -13.07 -9.14 -6.07
CA GLY A 143 -12.12 -10.09 -5.55
C GLY A 143 -11.77 -11.06 -6.66
N GLY A 144 -10.47 -11.21 -6.93
CA GLY A 144 -10.02 -12.34 -7.72
C GLY A 144 -10.57 -13.61 -7.07
N THR A 145 -11.16 -14.50 -7.85
CA THR A 145 -11.52 -15.83 -7.32
C THR A 145 -10.25 -16.46 -6.80
N GLY A 146 -10.28 -16.77 -5.51
CA GLY A 146 -9.22 -17.48 -4.83
C GLY A 146 -8.83 -18.80 -5.53
N GLY A 147 -7.65 -19.31 -5.19
CA GLY A 147 -7.14 -20.56 -5.73
C GLY A 147 -6.09 -21.17 -4.81
N LEU A 148 -5.61 -22.35 -5.20
CA LEU A 148 -4.58 -23.06 -4.47
C LEU A 148 -3.25 -22.33 -4.62
N ILE A 149 -2.62 -21.99 -3.50
CA ILE A 149 -1.24 -21.53 -3.46
C ILE A 149 -0.38 -22.79 -3.53
N THR A 150 0.42 -22.88 -4.58
CA THR A 150 1.30 -24.01 -4.82
C THR A 150 2.47 -23.98 -3.85
N GLU A 151 2.75 -25.13 -3.26
CA GLU A 151 3.89 -25.38 -2.38
C GLU A 151 5.23 -25.23 -3.13
N GLU A 152 6.27 -24.89 -2.36
CA GLU A 152 7.70 -24.86 -2.69
C GLU A 152 8.13 -24.16 -3.99
N GLY A 153 9.40 -23.72 -4.01
CA GLY A 153 10.05 -23.32 -5.25
C GLY A 153 9.86 -21.86 -5.64
N TYR A 154 9.56 -20.97 -4.68
CA TYR A 154 9.82 -19.55 -4.90
C TYR A 154 11.32 -19.34 -5.13
N THR A 155 11.70 -18.88 -6.32
CA THR A 155 13.11 -18.66 -6.71
C THR A 155 13.53 -17.19 -6.64
N GLY A 156 12.71 -16.33 -6.03
CA GLY A 156 12.87 -14.87 -6.13
C GLY A 156 12.22 -14.26 -7.38
N ALA A 157 11.85 -15.08 -8.37
CA ALA A 157 11.29 -14.63 -9.64
C ALA A 157 9.76 -14.76 -9.71
N PHE A 158 9.09 -13.82 -10.36
CA PHE A 158 7.63 -13.85 -10.59
C PHE A 158 7.14 -15.11 -11.30
N SER A 159 7.94 -15.66 -12.21
CA SER A 159 7.61 -16.89 -12.95
C SER A 159 7.51 -18.13 -12.06
N SER A 160 7.99 -18.05 -10.81
CA SER A 160 7.87 -19.11 -9.82
C SER A 160 6.67 -18.95 -8.88
N MET A 161 5.90 -17.88 -9.03
CA MET A 161 4.76 -17.55 -8.15
C MET A 161 3.42 -17.82 -8.84
N ASP A 162 2.38 -18.12 -8.06
CA ASP A 162 1.02 -18.21 -8.56
C ASP A 162 0.44 -16.82 -8.79
N ALA A 163 -0.19 -16.62 -9.95
CA ALA A 163 -0.71 -15.34 -10.39
C ALA A 163 -2.24 -15.28 -10.28
N TYR A 164 -2.74 -14.33 -9.48
CA TYR A 164 -4.17 -14.10 -9.26
C TYR A 164 -4.56 -12.72 -9.78
N GLY A 165 -5.30 -12.69 -10.88
CA GLY A 165 -5.77 -11.46 -11.50
C GLY A 165 -6.88 -10.78 -10.69
N VAL A 166 -6.78 -9.46 -10.55
CA VAL A 166 -7.77 -8.58 -9.93
C VAL A 166 -8.05 -7.44 -10.89
N THR A 167 -9.32 -7.24 -11.23
CA THR A 167 -9.75 -6.11 -12.07
C THR A 167 -10.34 -5.03 -11.17
N ILE A 168 -9.88 -3.80 -11.36
CA ILE A 168 -10.41 -2.63 -10.70
C ILE A 168 -11.22 -1.79 -11.68
N ALA A 169 -12.17 -1.00 -11.15
CA ALA A 169 -12.90 -0.05 -11.97
C ALA A 169 -11.94 1.00 -12.57
N GLN A 170 -12.20 1.37 -13.82
CA GLN A 170 -11.48 2.48 -14.47
C GLN A 170 -11.65 3.76 -13.64
N PRO A 171 -10.56 4.48 -13.33
CA PRO A 171 -10.67 5.73 -12.62
C PRO A 171 -11.31 6.82 -13.49
N PRO A 172 -11.90 7.87 -12.90
CA PRO A 172 -12.38 9.03 -13.63
C PRO A 172 -11.24 9.66 -14.43
N ALA A 173 -11.57 10.16 -15.62
CA ALA A 173 -10.62 10.92 -16.44
C ALA A 173 -10.00 12.07 -15.62
N ASN A 174 -8.70 12.30 -15.81
CA ASN A 174 -7.92 13.35 -15.16
C ASN A 174 -7.77 13.25 -13.63
N SER A 175 -8.19 12.14 -13.02
CA SER A 175 -7.98 11.94 -11.58
C SER A 175 -6.53 11.51 -11.26
N ARG A 176 -6.04 11.91 -10.08
CA ARG A 176 -4.68 11.58 -9.61
C ARG A 176 -4.74 10.49 -8.54
N LEU A 177 -4.00 9.40 -8.74
CA LEU A 177 -3.85 8.35 -7.72
C LEU A 177 -3.16 8.90 -6.47
N THR A 178 -3.81 8.80 -5.31
CA THR A 178 -3.29 9.31 -4.02
C THR A 178 -2.92 8.20 -3.04
N LYS A 179 -3.60 7.05 -3.12
CA LYS A 179 -3.36 5.92 -2.21
C LYS A 179 -3.62 4.59 -2.92
N ILE A 180 -2.83 3.58 -2.56
CA ILE A 180 -3.07 2.17 -2.88
C ILE A 180 -3.21 1.44 -1.54
N THR A 181 -4.26 0.66 -1.40
CA THR A 181 -4.46 -0.28 -0.29
C THR A 181 -4.73 -1.64 -0.90
N SER A 182 -4.12 -2.69 -0.36
CA SER A 182 -4.39 -4.07 -0.81
C SER A 182 -5.04 -4.84 0.32
N THR A 183 -5.96 -5.74 0.02
CA THR A 183 -6.52 -6.66 1.03
C THR A 183 -6.42 -8.09 0.56
N VAL A 184 -6.14 -8.99 1.49
CA VAL A 184 -5.91 -10.40 1.20
C VAL A 184 -6.56 -11.25 2.30
N ALA A 185 -7.29 -12.28 1.90
CA ALA A 185 -7.82 -13.32 2.79
C ALA A 185 -7.28 -14.66 2.32
N ILE A 186 -6.47 -15.30 3.16
CA ILE A 186 -5.77 -16.56 2.86
C ILE A 186 -6.01 -17.53 4.03
N ASP A 187 -6.20 -18.80 3.71
CA ASP A 187 -6.00 -19.91 4.64
C ASP A 187 -4.60 -20.49 4.41
N HIS A 188 -3.73 -20.43 5.42
CA HIS A 188 -2.37 -21.00 5.41
C HIS A 188 -1.99 -21.44 6.82
N SER A 189 -1.48 -22.66 7.00
CA SER A 189 -1.06 -23.17 8.32
C SER A 189 0.34 -22.72 8.75
N ASN A 190 0.98 -21.87 7.94
CA ASN A 190 2.37 -21.50 8.10
C ASN A 190 2.68 -20.18 7.38
N GLY A 191 2.28 -19.04 7.93
CA GLY A 191 2.38 -17.76 7.22
C GLY A 191 3.80 -17.23 7.02
N CYS A 192 4.80 -17.80 7.68
CA CYS A 192 6.18 -17.30 7.63
C CYS A 192 6.89 -17.62 6.29
N ASP A 193 6.43 -18.61 5.54
CA ASP A 193 6.98 -18.95 4.23
C ASP A 193 6.31 -18.22 3.07
N LEU A 194 5.26 -17.45 3.33
CA LEU A 194 4.51 -16.78 2.29
C LEU A 194 5.27 -15.57 1.74
N VAL A 195 5.25 -15.45 0.42
CA VAL A 195 5.62 -14.24 -0.29
C VAL A 195 4.41 -13.72 -1.02
N ILE A 196 4.05 -12.47 -0.77
CA ILE A 196 2.92 -11.81 -1.42
C ILE A 196 3.43 -10.55 -2.11
N LYS A 197 3.26 -10.50 -3.43
CA LYS A 197 3.55 -9.31 -4.24
C LYS A 197 2.31 -8.86 -4.98
N VAL A 198 2.24 -7.57 -5.28
CA VAL A 198 1.17 -6.99 -6.09
C VAL A 198 1.79 -6.10 -7.18
N ALA A 199 1.34 -6.28 -8.42
CA ALA A 199 1.81 -5.50 -9.55
C ALA A 199 0.68 -5.23 -10.55
N PRO A 200 0.76 -4.16 -11.37
CA PRO A 200 -0.09 -4.04 -12.54
C PRO A 200 0.19 -5.17 -13.54
N THR A 201 -0.85 -5.78 -14.11
CA THR A 201 -0.73 -6.96 -14.99
C THR A 201 0.10 -6.69 -16.24
N ASN A 202 0.01 -5.48 -16.82
CA ASN A 202 0.77 -5.09 -18.01
C ASN A 202 1.98 -4.20 -17.68
N GLY A 203 2.31 -4.03 -16.40
CA GLY A 203 3.47 -3.26 -15.97
C GLY A 203 4.79 -3.96 -16.35
N PRO A 204 5.90 -3.23 -16.42
CA PRO A 204 7.21 -3.87 -16.50
C PRO A 204 7.41 -4.76 -15.26
N PRO A 205 8.16 -5.87 -15.37
CA PRO A 205 8.34 -6.84 -14.28
C PRO A 205 9.04 -6.26 -13.03
N THR A 206 9.49 -5.01 -13.11
CA THR A 206 10.16 -4.25 -12.05
C THR A 206 9.22 -3.33 -11.27
N THR A 207 7.96 -3.18 -11.68
CA THR A 207 7.01 -2.25 -11.04
C THR A 207 6.03 -3.03 -10.19
N TYR A 208 6.42 -3.33 -8.95
CA TYR A 208 5.63 -4.12 -8.01
C TYR A 208 5.85 -3.67 -6.56
N ALA A 209 4.87 -3.90 -5.70
CA ALA A 209 5.05 -3.82 -4.27
C ALA A 209 5.13 -5.23 -3.66
N THR A 210 6.01 -5.41 -2.70
CA THR A 210 6.05 -6.61 -1.86
C THR A 210 5.21 -6.31 -0.62
N LEU A 211 4.13 -7.05 -0.44
CA LEU A 211 3.20 -6.88 0.68
C LEU A 211 3.66 -7.68 1.89
N VAL A 212 4.23 -8.85 1.65
CA VAL A 212 4.85 -9.73 2.64
C VAL A 212 6.13 -10.25 1.98
N SER A 213 7.29 -9.85 2.52
CA SER A 213 8.53 -10.58 2.27
C SER A 213 8.49 -11.82 3.16
N ARG A 214 9.22 -12.88 2.81
CA ARG A 214 9.32 -14.05 3.71
C ARG A 214 9.77 -13.57 5.08
N ALA A 215 9.00 -13.87 6.12
CA ALA A 215 9.52 -13.79 7.48
C ALA A 215 10.62 -14.87 7.60
N GLY A 216 11.90 -14.48 7.48
CA GLY A 216 13.04 -15.38 7.66
C GLY A 216 13.87 -15.75 6.43
N ILE A 217 13.91 -14.97 5.33
CA ILE A 217 15.12 -15.00 4.48
C ILE A 217 16.15 -14.08 5.11
N ASN A 218 16.81 -14.52 6.18
CA ASN A 218 18.02 -13.92 6.78
C ASN A 218 18.26 -12.45 6.39
N GLU A 219 17.25 -11.61 6.59
CA GLU A 219 17.40 -10.18 6.43
C GLU A 219 18.18 -9.75 7.66
N GLN A 220 18.95 -8.68 7.58
CA GLN A 220 19.76 -8.26 8.72
C GLN A 220 18.89 -7.92 9.97
N SER A 221 17.58 -7.79 9.77
CA SER A 221 16.52 -7.70 10.80
C SER A 221 16.05 -9.03 11.37
N ASP A 222 16.20 -10.14 10.64
CA ASP A 222 15.80 -11.51 11.02
C ASP A 222 16.96 -12.26 11.74
N ASP A 223 18.08 -11.57 11.98
CA ASP A 223 19.25 -12.08 12.69
C ASP A 223 18.98 -12.26 14.21
N ASP A 224 17.73 -12.13 14.68
CA ASP A 224 17.33 -12.35 16.08
C ASP A 224 17.28 -13.84 16.48
N GLY A 225 17.56 -14.73 15.53
CA GLY A 225 17.83 -16.14 15.76
C GLY A 225 16.68 -17.00 15.29
N GLU A 226 16.97 -17.87 14.31
CA GLU A 226 16.09 -18.90 13.77
C GLU A 226 15.09 -19.45 14.80
N GLY A 227 13.83 -19.01 14.75
CA GLY A 227 12.84 -19.49 15.70
C GLY A 227 11.62 -18.61 15.98
N ALA A 228 11.43 -17.50 15.25
CA ALA A 228 10.15 -16.82 15.32
C ALA A 228 9.03 -17.82 14.97
N PRO A 229 8.03 -18.01 15.86
CA PRO A 229 7.00 -19.01 15.66
C PRO A 229 6.17 -18.62 14.44
N CYS A 230 6.27 -19.42 13.39
CA CYS A 230 5.36 -19.27 12.26
C CYS A 230 3.91 -19.32 12.74
N PHE A 231 3.04 -18.55 12.11
CA PHE A 231 1.66 -18.31 12.53
C PHE A 231 0.67 -18.86 11.51
N ASP A 232 -0.58 -19.06 11.92
CA ASP A 232 -1.63 -19.41 10.97
C ASP A 232 -2.20 -18.14 10.32
N LEU A 233 -2.58 -18.24 9.05
CA LEU A 233 -3.48 -17.32 8.37
C LEU A 233 -4.83 -18.00 8.16
N GLY A 234 -5.91 -17.27 8.43
CA GLY A 234 -7.27 -17.76 8.25
C GLY A 234 -8.10 -16.76 7.46
N SER A 235 -8.82 -17.25 6.46
CA SER A 235 -9.58 -16.44 5.51
C SER A 235 -10.75 -15.68 6.13
N THR A 236 -11.15 -16.03 7.36
CA THR A 236 -12.10 -15.24 8.16
C THR A 236 -11.54 -13.89 8.61
N HIS A 237 -10.23 -13.71 8.52
CA HIS A 237 -9.52 -12.50 8.92
C HIS A 237 -8.85 -11.86 7.69
N VAL A 238 -9.45 -10.79 7.18
CA VAL A 238 -8.91 -10.06 6.04
C VAL A 238 -7.72 -9.21 6.49
N ILE A 239 -6.56 -9.47 5.90
CA ILE A 239 -5.35 -8.68 6.09
C ILE A 239 -5.44 -7.44 5.18
N VAL A 240 -5.16 -6.27 5.73
CA VAL A 240 -5.12 -5.00 5.01
C VAL A 240 -3.67 -4.53 4.94
N PHE A 241 -3.20 -4.26 3.73
CA PHE A 241 -1.89 -3.66 3.47
C PHE A 241 -2.06 -2.18 3.13
N ASP A 242 -1.50 -1.34 3.97
CA ASP A 242 -1.58 0.11 3.93
C ASP A 242 -0.31 0.70 4.54
N ASP A 243 0.49 1.43 3.77
CA ASP A 243 1.74 2.03 4.26
C ASP A 243 1.53 3.07 5.39
N SER A 244 0.28 3.48 5.67
CA SER A 244 -0.04 4.30 6.83
C SER A 244 -0.37 3.49 8.10
N ALA A 245 -0.38 2.16 8.03
CA ALA A 245 -0.54 1.29 9.18
C ALA A 245 0.62 1.47 10.18
N PRO A 246 0.42 1.19 11.47
CA PRO A 246 1.46 1.38 12.49
C PRO A 246 2.53 0.27 12.50
N THR A 247 2.22 -0.90 11.96
CA THR A 247 3.00 -2.14 12.13
C THR A 247 3.46 -2.66 10.77
N SER A 248 4.71 -3.11 10.64
CA SER A 248 5.24 -3.72 9.42
C SER A 248 4.60 -5.08 9.17
N SER A 249 4.48 -5.52 7.91
CA SER A 249 4.09 -6.89 7.60
C SER A 249 5.10 -7.94 8.07
N GLU A 250 6.38 -7.57 8.25
CA GLU A 250 7.39 -8.48 8.81
C GLU A 250 7.15 -8.74 10.30
N ASP A 251 6.54 -7.79 11.01
CA ASP A 251 6.21 -7.90 12.43
C ASP A 251 4.82 -8.52 12.66
N MET A 252 4.22 -9.13 11.63
CA MET A 252 2.84 -9.63 11.71
C MET A 252 2.67 -10.82 12.66
N ASP A 253 3.78 -11.47 13.00
CA ASP A 253 3.87 -12.56 13.97
C ASP A 253 4.10 -12.07 15.41
N ASN A 254 4.37 -10.78 15.62
CA ASN A 254 4.78 -10.28 16.91
C ASN A 254 3.66 -10.44 17.96
N GLY A 255 3.89 -11.31 18.93
CA GLY A 255 2.89 -11.65 19.96
C GLY A 255 1.88 -12.72 19.53
N VAL A 256 2.07 -13.34 18.37
CA VAL A 256 1.33 -14.48 17.86
C VAL A 256 2.20 -15.73 18.02
N ASN A 257 1.65 -16.81 18.56
CA ASN A 257 2.34 -18.10 18.61
C ASN A 257 1.87 -19.03 17.48
N SER A 258 2.52 -20.18 17.32
CA SER A 258 2.25 -21.15 16.25
C SER A 258 0.91 -21.87 16.30
N THR A 259 0.04 -21.53 17.24
CA THR A 259 -1.34 -22.03 17.30
C THR A 259 -2.37 -20.92 17.12
N GLN A 260 -1.90 -19.68 16.94
CA GLN A 260 -2.75 -18.52 16.79
C GLN A 260 -2.78 -18.08 15.34
N THR A 261 -3.97 -17.69 14.91
CA THR A 261 -4.16 -17.05 13.62
C THR A 261 -3.84 -15.57 13.77
N VAL A 262 -2.99 -15.02 12.89
CA VAL A 262 -2.83 -13.57 12.74
C VAL A 262 -4.21 -12.96 12.53
N CYS A 263 -4.44 -11.78 13.10
CA CYS A 263 -5.75 -11.11 13.12
C CYS A 263 -6.87 -11.78 13.93
N GLY A 264 -6.71 -13.02 14.38
CA GLY A 264 -7.67 -13.65 15.30
C GLY A 264 -7.46 -13.24 16.75
N ALA A 265 -6.19 -13.09 17.15
CA ALA A 265 -5.79 -12.71 18.51
C ALA A 265 -5.32 -11.25 18.63
N ALA A 266 -4.80 -10.67 17.55
CA ALA A 266 -4.30 -9.29 17.52
C ALA A 266 -5.42 -8.30 17.14
N PRO A 267 -5.47 -7.11 17.77
CA PRO A 267 -6.46 -6.08 17.44
C PRO A 267 -6.22 -5.39 16.10
N GLU A 268 -5.04 -5.57 15.50
CA GLU A 268 -4.61 -4.89 14.28
C GLU A 268 -4.53 -5.88 13.11
N CYS A 269 -5.29 -5.59 12.06
CA CYS A 269 -5.27 -6.31 10.78
C CYS A 269 -4.81 -5.44 9.63
N SER A 270 -4.08 -4.39 9.96
CA SER A 270 -3.53 -3.46 9.00
C SER A 270 -2.04 -3.42 9.16
N PHE A 271 -1.31 -3.71 8.09
CA PHE A 271 0.14 -3.76 8.07
C PHE A 271 0.69 -2.86 6.97
N GLN A 272 1.87 -2.29 7.18
CA GLN A 272 2.62 -1.62 6.14
C GLN A 272 3.13 -2.67 5.16
N SER A 273 3.25 -2.31 3.88
CA SER A 273 3.98 -3.17 2.96
C SER A 273 5.47 -3.17 3.32
N SER A 274 6.06 -4.34 3.45
CA SER A 274 7.50 -4.46 3.69
C SER A 274 8.18 -5.16 2.52
N PRO A 275 9.05 -4.46 1.78
CA PRO A 275 9.86 -5.10 0.77
C PRO A 275 11.00 -5.95 1.34
N GLY A 276 11.29 -5.79 2.62
CA GLY A 276 12.47 -6.37 3.24
C GLY A 276 13.74 -6.06 2.44
N SER A 277 14.55 -7.09 2.24
CA SER A 277 15.79 -7.19 1.47
C SER A 277 15.55 -7.44 -0.02
N THR A 278 14.30 -7.72 -0.41
CA THR A 278 13.97 -7.97 -1.81
C THR A 278 13.97 -6.67 -2.62
N THR A 279 14.02 -6.77 -3.94
CA THR A 279 14.01 -5.61 -4.85
C THR A 279 12.63 -4.95 -5.00
N GLY A 280 11.66 -5.31 -4.16
CA GLY A 280 10.33 -4.72 -4.15
C GLY A 280 10.33 -3.30 -3.60
N VAL A 281 9.23 -2.58 -3.84
CA VAL A 281 9.00 -1.27 -3.23
C VAL A 281 7.76 -1.29 -2.33
N THR A 282 7.54 -0.23 -1.56
CA THR A 282 6.29 -0.06 -0.81
C THR A 282 5.13 0.33 -1.73
N LEU A 283 3.89 0.24 -1.25
CA LEU A 283 2.70 0.69 -1.99
C LEU A 283 2.76 2.18 -2.36
N THR A 284 3.38 3.01 -1.52
CA THR A 284 3.59 4.45 -1.72
C THR A 284 4.56 4.71 -2.86
N THR A 285 5.68 3.99 -2.89
CA THR A 285 6.65 4.11 -3.98
C THR A 285 6.11 3.52 -5.28
N LEU A 286 5.33 2.43 -5.21
CA LEU A 286 4.63 1.88 -6.37
C LEU A 286 3.68 2.92 -6.97
N LYS A 287 2.85 3.56 -6.13
CA LYS A 287 1.96 4.66 -6.54
C LYS A 287 2.72 5.77 -7.27
N GLU A 288 3.83 6.22 -6.71
CA GLU A 288 4.64 7.30 -7.32
C GLU A 288 5.21 6.87 -8.68
N THR A 289 5.67 5.62 -8.78
CA THR A 289 6.17 5.04 -10.04
C THR A 289 5.08 4.99 -11.11
N LEU A 290 3.88 4.51 -10.76
CA LEU A 290 2.74 4.45 -11.68
C LEU A 290 2.31 5.84 -12.15
N ALA A 291 2.26 6.81 -11.22
CA ALA A 291 1.97 8.19 -11.55
C ALA A 291 3.02 8.80 -12.50
N ALA A 292 4.31 8.56 -12.25
CA ALA A 292 5.40 9.04 -13.10
C ALA A 292 5.39 8.43 -14.51
N GLN A 293 4.95 7.17 -14.63
CA GLN A 293 4.86 6.46 -15.91
C GLN A 293 3.53 6.72 -16.64
N GLY A 294 2.57 7.43 -16.04
CA GLY A 294 1.25 7.66 -16.62
C GLY A 294 0.41 6.38 -16.75
N ILE A 295 0.73 5.37 -15.95
CA ILE A 295 0.09 4.06 -16.00
C ILE A 295 -1.24 4.13 -15.25
N SER A 296 -2.34 3.92 -15.97
CA SER A 296 -3.71 3.80 -15.42
C SER A 296 -4.24 2.39 -15.65
N GLU A 297 -3.58 1.42 -15.01
CA GLU A 297 -3.95 0.01 -15.18
C GLU A 297 -5.15 -0.35 -14.34
N THR A 298 -6.13 -0.98 -14.98
CA THR A 298 -7.25 -1.62 -14.29
C THR A 298 -7.04 -3.08 -13.98
N ASN A 299 -5.97 -3.67 -14.49
CA ASN A 299 -5.66 -5.07 -14.23
C ASN A 299 -4.44 -5.12 -13.32
N TRP A 300 -4.62 -5.79 -12.20
CA TRP A 300 -3.62 -6.03 -11.19
C TRP A 300 -3.47 -7.53 -11.02
N THR A 301 -2.29 -7.96 -10.60
CA THR A 301 -1.99 -9.35 -10.34
C THR A 301 -1.35 -9.45 -8.96
N PHE A 302 -1.95 -10.27 -8.10
CA PHE A 302 -1.29 -10.76 -6.91
C PHE A 302 -0.43 -11.95 -7.30
N TYR A 303 0.82 -11.92 -6.89
CA TYR A 303 1.73 -13.04 -7.02
C TYR A 303 1.95 -13.59 -5.62
N ILE A 304 1.53 -14.83 -5.40
CA ILE A 304 1.58 -15.46 -4.10
C ILE A 304 2.31 -16.78 -4.25
N LYS A 305 3.21 -17.06 -3.32
CA LYS A 305 3.95 -18.32 -3.32
C LYS A 305 4.31 -18.68 -1.89
N ASP A 306 4.17 -19.95 -1.58
CA ASP A 306 4.80 -20.56 -0.41
C ASP A 306 6.24 -20.94 -0.80
N ALA A 307 7.19 -20.43 -0.03
CA ALA A 307 8.60 -20.50 -0.32
C ALA A 307 9.34 -21.61 0.44
N ASN A 308 8.67 -22.45 1.23
CA ASN A 308 9.40 -23.40 2.05
C ASN A 308 10.06 -24.53 1.23
N ASN A 309 11.18 -25.01 1.76
CA ASN A 309 12.03 -26.09 1.24
C ASN A 309 12.68 -26.84 2.43
N TRP A 310 12.20 -26.60 3.66
CA TRP A 310 12.82 -27.04 4.92
C TRP A 310 12.22 -28.33 5.49
N GLY A 311 11.73 -29.23 4.63
CA GLY A 311 11.42 -30.61 5.01
C GLY A 311 10.25 -30.79 5.99
N GLY A 312 9.50 -29.72 6.29
CA GLY A 312 8.11 -29.84 6.74
C GLY A 312 7.30 -30.38 5.57
N GLY A 313 6.39 -31.33 5.82
CA GLY A 313 5.53 -31.85 4.74
C GLY A 313 4.67 -30.75 4.12
N PRO A 314 3.95 -31.07 3.03
CA PRO A 314 3.25 -30.07 2.24
C PRO A 314 2.19 -29.30 3.02
N ASP A 315 2.35 -27.98 3.11
CA ASP A 315 1.43 -27.02 3.71
C ASP A 315 0.80 -26.12 2.65
N PHE A 316 -0.17 -26.68 1.93
CA PHE A 316 -0.88 -25.93 0.90
C PHE A 316 -1.70 -24.76 1.48
N GLY A 317 -1.49 -23.58 0.90
CA GLY A 317 -2.35 -22.43 1.08
C GLY A 317 -3.57 -22.41 0.17
N THR A 318 -4.62 -21.71 0.59
CA THR A 318 -5.71 -21.30 -0.31
C THR A 318 -5.90 -19.79 -0.21
N LEU A 319 -5.68 -19.08 -1.31
CA LEU A 319 -6.17 -17.72 -1.43
C LEU A 319 -7.70 -17.80 -1.50
N VAL A 320 -8.42 -17.07 -0.66
CA VAL A 320 -9.89 -16.98 -0.70
C VAL A 320 -10.34 -15.73 -1.42
N SER A 321 -9.68 -14.59 -1.13
CA SER A 321 -9.92 -13.34 -1.86
C SER A 321 -8.70 -12.43 -1.83
N ALA A 322 -8.51 -11.67 -2.90
CA ALA A 322 -7.56 -10.57 -2.96
C ALA A 322 -8.20 -9.37 -3.64
N ASN A 323 -7.98 -8.17 -3.11
CA ASN A 323 -8.50 -6.93 -3.67
C ASN A 323 -7.44 -5.82 -3.65
N VAL A 324 -7.51 -4.92 -4.63
CA VAL A 324 -6.78 -3.66 -4.64
C VAL A 324 -7.79 -2.52 -4.59
N ALA A 325 -7.63 -1.63 -3.63
CA ALA A 325 -8.37 -0.39 -3.51
C ALA A 325 -7.47 0.79 -3.88
N LEU A 326 -7.93 1.61 -4.82
CA LEU A 326 -7.23 2.79 -5.28
C LEU A 326 -8.01 4.04 -4.89
N SER A 327 -7.36 4.98 -4.20
CA SER A 327 -7.94 6.29 -3.90
C SER A 327 -7.42 7.31 -4.88
N TYR A 328 -8.33 8.13 -5.39
CA TYR A 328 -8.02 9.19 -6.34
C TYR A 328 -8.51 10.53 -5.84
N GLN A 329 -7.74 11.57 -6.14
CA GLN A 329 -8.12 12.96 -5.94
C GLN A 329 -8.50 13.57 -7.28
N SER A 330 -9.58 14.34 -7.31
CA SER A 330 -9.93 15.13 -8.49
C SER A 330 -8.86 16.19 -8.76
N PRO A 331 -8.63 16.57 -10.02
CA PRO A 331 -7.87 17.78 -10.29
C PRO A 331 -8.60 18.99 -9.64
N PRO A 332 -7.85 20.00 -9.20
CA PRO A 332 -8.42 21.28 -8.76
C PRO A 332 -9.10 22.03 -9.90
#